data_AF-A0A7W0VDJ2-F1
#
_entry.id   AF-A0A7W0VDJ2-F1
#
_cell.length_a   1.000
_cell.length_b   1.000
_cell.length_c   1.000
_cell.angle_alpha   90.00
_cell.angle_beta   90.00
_cell.angle_gamma   90.00
#
_symmetry.space_group_name_H-M   'P 1'
#
loop_
_entity.id
_entity.type
_entity.pdbx_description
1 polymer ?
#
loop_
_entity_poly.entity_id
_entity_poly.type
_entity_poly.pdbx_seq_one_letter_code
_entity_poly.pdbx_strand_id
1 'polypeptide(L)'
;MTAARFTYAHLVELVEGDDELIVRLVDEGLIERRADDRVLVDVDAVLVARTLWRDLDVEWPGIEVILRMRDELARARLRIAELEQALADKSQR
;
A
#
# COMPACT_ATOMS: atom_id res chain seq x y z
N MET A 1 -3.99 -1.32 6.48
CA MET A 1 -3.36 -0.35 5.57
C MET A 1 -2.96 0.85 6.41
N THR A 2 -1.66 1.13 6.49
CA THR A 2 -1.13 2.19 7.36
C THR A 2 -0.92 3.43 6.49
N ALA A 3 -2.02 4.10 6.13
CA ALA A 3 -1.93 5.35 5.37
C ALA A 3 -1.31 6.44 6.25
N ALA A 4 -0.15 6.91 5.87
CA ALA A 4 0.59 7.94 6.59
C ALA A 4 0.78 9.18 5.71
N ARG A 5 0.81 10.34 6.37
CA ARG A 5 1.03 11.63 5.70
C ARG A 5 2.51 11.96 5.75
N PHE A 6 3.11 12.15 4.59
CA PHE A 6 4.50 12.58 4.45
C PHE A 6 4.59 13.90 3.68
N THR A 7 5.73 14.56 3.80
CA THR A 7 6.18 15.54 2.81
C THR A 7 6.84 14.80 1.65
N TYR A 8 6.95 15.44 0.48
CA TYR A 8 7.70 14.83 -0.63
C TYR A 8 9.15 14.50 -0.25
N ALA A 9 9.82 15.37 0.51
CA ALA A 9 11.19 15.13 0.98
C ALA A 9 11.33 13.84 1.81
N HIS A 10 10.42 13.59 2.77
CA HIS A 10 10.46 12.35 3.54
C HIS A 10 10.11 11.11 2.71
N LEU A 11 9.27 11.25 1.68
CA LEU A 11 8.99 10.15 0.75
C LEU A 11 10.26 9.76 -0.03
N VAL A 12 11.04 10.75 -0.49
CA VAL A 12 12.32 10.51 -1.17
C VAL A 12 13.30 9.78 -0.24
N GLU A 13 13.39 10.19 1.03
CA GLU A 13 14.20 9.50 2.03
C GLU A 13 13.74 8.05 2.25
N LEU A 14 12.42 7.81 2.33
CA LEU A 14 11.83 6.48 2.53
C LEU A 14 12.21 5.49 1.43
N VAL A 15 12.31 5.97 0.19
CA VAL A 15 12.71 5.15 -0.97
C VAL A 15 14.19 5.26 -1.31
N GLU A 16 15.00 5.87 -0.44
CA GLU A 16 16.43 6.08 -0.63
C GLU A 16 16.79 6.79 -1.96
N GLY A 17 15.96 7.76 -2.36
CA GLY A 17 16.19 8.55 -3.58
C GLY A 17 15.73 7.90 -4.88
N ASP A 18 14.95 6.82 -4.82
CA ASP A 18 14.43 6.13 -6.00
C ASP A 18 13.26 6.90 -6.65
N ASP A 19 13.59 7.95 -7.40
CA ASP A 19 12.62 8.79 -8.11
C ASP A 19 11.81 8.00 -9.15
N GLU A 20 12.41 6.98 -9.77
CA GLU A 20 11.72 6.11 -10.73
C GLU A 20 10.59 5.33 -10.05
N LEU A 21 10.87 4.77 -8.87
CA LEU A 21 9.87 4.13 -8.02
C LEU A 21 8.76 5.10 -7.61
N ILE A 22 9.09 6.33 -7.23
CA ILE A 22 8.09 7.33 -6.85
C ILE A 22 7.14 7.62 -8.01
N VAL A 23 7.66 7.84 -9.22
CA VAL A 23 6.82 8.12 -10.40
C VAL A 23 5.84 6.98 -10.64
N ARG A 24 6.33 5.73 -10.62
CA ARG A 24 5.49 4.55 -10.82
C ARG A 24 4.41 4.40 -9.74
N LEU A 25 4.75 4.63 -8.48
CA LEU A 25 3.79 4.55 -7.37
C LEU A 25 2.75 5.68 -7.40
N VAL A 26 3.09 6.85 -7.95
CA VAL A 26 2.12 7.92 -8.21
C VAL A 26 1.18 7.53 -9.35
N ASP A 27 1.69 6.96 -10.44
CA ASP A 27 0.89 6.50 -11.58
C ASP A 27 -0.13 5.42 -11.15
N GLU A 28 0.26 4.53 -10.24
CA GLU A 28 -0.61 3.50 -9.65
C GLU A 28 -1.55 4.05 -8.55
N GLY A 29 -1.46 5.34 -8.21
CA GLY A 29 -2.29 5.96 -7.18
C GLY A 29 -1.97 5.53 -5.74
N LEU A 30 -0.86 4.81 -5.52
CA LEU A 30 -0.38 4.41 -4.19
C LEU A 30 0.24 5.59 -3.41
N ILE A 31 0.61 6.64 -4.13
CA ILE A 31 1.03 7.94 -3.60
C ILE A 31 0.05 8.98 -4.12
N GLU A 32 -0.80 9.50 -3.23
CA GLU A 32 -1.71 10.60 -3.56
C GLU A 32 -1.09 11.94 -3.20
N ARG A 33 -0.88 12.81 -4.19
CA ARG A 33 -0.46 14.20 -3.96
C ARG A 33 -1.63 15.05 -3.45
N ARG A 34 -1.40 15.86 -2.42
CA ARG A 34 -2.35 16.86 -1.90
C ARG A 34 -1.84 18.27 -2.18
N ALA A 35 -2.73 19.26 -2.11
CA ALA A 35 -2.48 20.64 -2.54
C ALA A 35 -1.35 21.39 -1.79
N ASP A 36 -0.87 20.86 -0.65
CA ASP A 36 0.05 21.54 0.26
C ASP A 36 1.40 20.81 0.44
N ASP A 37 1.97 20.25 -0.64
CA ASP A 37 3.24 19.47 -0.64
C ASP A 37 3.21 18.21 0.27
N ARG A 38 2.01 17.83 0.70
CA ARG A 38 1.75 16.64 1.49
C ARG A 38 1.35 15.50 0.55
N VAL A 39 1.89 14.33 0.82
CA VAL A 39 1.52 13.09 0.14
C VAL A 39 0.86 12.14 1.14
N LEU A 40 -0.21 11.48 0.71
CA LEU A 40 -0.78 10.35 1.42
C LEU A 40 -0.19 9.08 0.80
N VAL A 41 0.40 8.24 1.64
CA VAL A 41 1.17 7.09 1.19
C VAL A 41 0.81 5.88 2.03
N ASP A 42 0.57 4.74 1.36
CA ASP A 42 0.60 3.43 2.02
C ASP A 42 2.06 2.95 2.11
N VAL A 43 2.69 3.17 3.27
CA VAL A 43 4.12 2.87 3.49
C VAL A 43 4.41 1.38 3.25
N ASP A 44 3.51 0.50 3.66
CA ASP A 44 3.68 -0.95 3.51
C ASP A 44 3.61 -1.38 2.04
N ALA A 45 2.85 -0.65 1.21
CA ALA A 45 2.83 -0.88 -0.23
C ALA A 45 4.11 -0.38 -0.89
N VAL A 46 4.58 0.82 -0.54
CA VAL A 46 5.82 1.43 -1.08
C VAL A 46 7.04 0.56 -0.79
N LEU A 47 7.23 0.15 0.47
CA LEU A 47 8.38 -0.68 0.85
C LEU A 47 8.37 -2.04 0.14
N VAL A 48 7.20 -2.66 -0.02
CA VAL A 48 7.10 -3.92 -0.74
C VAL A 48 7.36 -3.75 -2.23
N ALA A 49 6.84 -2.69 -2.86
CA ALA A 49 7.14 -2.39 -4.25
C ALA A 49 8.64 -2.18 -4.46
N ARG A 50 9.29 -1.43 -3.56
CA ARG A 50 10.74 -1.23 -3.58
C ARG A 50 11.51 -2.55 -3.50
N THR A 51 11.20 -3.40 -2.53
CA THR A 51 11.89 -4.68 -2.36
C THR A 51 11.66 -5.61 -3.55
N LEU A 52 10.43 -5.70 -4.06
CA LEU A 52 10.15 -6.52 -5.24
C LEU A 52 10.95 -6.04 -6.44
N TRP A 53 11.05 -4.73 -6.65
CA TRP A 53 11.74 -4.19 -7.81
C TRP A 53 13.26 -4.24 -7.66
N ARG A 54 13.80 -3.64 -6.60
CA ARG A 54 15.25 -3.41 -6.45
C ARG A 54 15.99 -4.59 -5.85
N ASP A 55 15.36 -5.35 -4.96
CA ASP A 55 16.03 -6.46 -4.28
C ASP A 55 15.77 -7.81 -4.96
N LEU A 56 14.59 -7.97 -5.58
CA LEU A 56 14.13 -9.23 -6.15
C LEU A 56 14.00 -9.22 -7.69
N ASP A 57 14.31 -8.09 -8.33
CA ASP A 57 14.30 -7.92 -9.79
C ASP A 57 12.98 -8.36 -10.45
N VAL A 58 11.86 -8.08 -9.77
CA VAL A 58 10.52 -8.36 -10.27
C VAL A 58 10.10 -7.23 -11.21
N GLU A 59 9.67 -7.62 -12.42
CA GLU A 59 9.13 -6.69 -13.40
C GLU A 59 7.89 -5.96 -12.87
N TRP A 60 7.77 -4.67 -13.18
CA TRP A 60 6.70 -3.80 -12.67
C TRP A 60 5.28 -4.37 -12.81
N PRO A 61 4.87 -4.97 -13.96
CA PRO A 61 3.55 -5.60 -14.07
C PRO A 61 3.31 -6.73 -13.06
N GLY A 62 4.35 -7.45 -12.65
CA GLY A 62 4.27 -8.45 -11.60
C GLY A 62 4.04 -7.82 -10.22
N ILE A 63 4.69 -6.68 -9.96
CA ILE A 63 4.54 -5.90 -8.73
C ILE A 63 3.09 -5.39 -8.60
N GLU A 64 2.53 -4.82 -9.65
CA GLU A 64 1.12 -4.36 -9.69
C GLU A 64 0.15 -5.48 -9.28
N VAL A 65 0.33 -6.67 -9.85
CA VAL A 65 -0.50 -7.84 -9.52
C VAL A 65 -0.35 -8.22 -8.06
N ILE A 66 0.88 -8.27 -7.53
CA ILE A 66 1.13 -8.61 -6.13
C ILE A 66 0.47 -7.59 -5.19
N LEU A 67 0.62 -6.30 -5.48
CA LEU A 67 0.03 -5.23 -4.67
C LEU A 67 -1.49 -5.31 -4.67
N ARG A 68 -2.11 -5.51 -5.83
CA ARG A 68 -3.56 -5.73 -5.95
C ARG A 68 -4.03 -6.95 -5.17
N MET A 69 -3.33 -8.08 -5.30
CA MET A 69 -3.69 -9.31 -4.58
C MET A 69 -3.58 -9.15 -3.05
N ARG A 70 -2.57 -8.40 -2.58
CA ARG A 70 -2.43 -8.10 -1.14
C ARG A 70 -3.60 -7.29 -0.61
N ASP A 71 -4.04 -6.29 -1.37
CA ASP A 71 -5.18 -5.44 -1.01
C ASP A 71 -6.51 -6.22 -1.03
N GLU A 72 -6.73 -7.05 -2.05
CA GLU A 72 -7.86 -7.98 -2.11
C GLU A 72 -7.87 -8.95 -0.92
N LEU A 73 -6.72 -9.52 -0.56
CA LEU A 73 -6.58 -10.41 0.58
C LEU A 73 -6.85 -9.70 1.91
N ALA A 74 -6.38 -8.46 2.07
CA ALA A 74 -6.64 -7.65 3.26
C ALA A 74 -8.14 -7.38 3.42
N ARG A 75 -8.82 -6.99 2.33
CA ARG A 75 -10.29 -6.82 2.33
C ARG A 75 -11.03 -8.11 2.67
N ALA A 76 -10.63 -9.22 2.08
CA ALA A 76 -11.24 -10.52 2.35
C ALA A 76 -11.12 -10.90 3.83
N ARG A 77 -9.93 -10.69 4.43
CA ARG A 77 -9.69 -10.95 5.87
C ARG A 77 -10.55 -10.06 6.76
N LEU A 78 -10.65 -8.76 6.47
CA LEU A 78 -11.54 -7.86 7.20
C LEU A 78 -12.99 -8.33 7.12
N ARG A 79 -13.44 -8.74 5.92
CA ARG A 79 -14.80 -9.21 5.72
C ARG A 79 -15.09 -10.50 6.50
N ILE A 80 -14.14 -11.43 6.56
CA ILE A 80 -14.27 -12.65 7.36
C ILE A 80 -14.42 -12.29 8.84
N ALA A 81 -13.54 -11.42 9.37
CA ALA A 81 -13.59 -11.00 10.78
C ALA A 81 -14.93 -10.32 11.14
N GLU A 82 -15.48 -9.48 10.26
CA GLU A 82 -16.81 -8.88 10.44
C GLU A 82 -17.93 -9.93 10.53
N LEU A 83 -17.86 -10.95 9.66
CA LEU A 83 -18.86 -12.03 9.64
C LEU A 83 -18.76 -12.93 10.86
N GLU A 84 -17.54 -13.25 11.30
CA GLU A 84 -17.29 -14.01 12.52
C GLU A 84 -17.83 -13.28 13.76
N GLN A 85 -17.59 -11.96 13.86
CA GLN A 85 -18.13 -11.15 14.94
C GLN A 85 -19.67 -11.11 14.92
N ALA A 86 -20.27 -10.90 13.75
CA ALA A 86 -21.73 -10.88 13.63
C ALA A 86 -22.38 -12.23 13.97
N LEU A 87 -21.69 -13.35 13.72
CA LEU A 87 -22.14 -14.68 14.10
C LEU A 87 -22.03 -14.90 15.62
N ALA A 88 -20.93 -14.46 16.23
CA ALA A 88 -20.73 -14.51 17.67
C ALA A 88 -21.82 -13.71 18.42
N ASP A 89 -22.12 -12.49 17.97
CA ASP A 89 -23.13 -11.62 18.56
C ASP A 89 -24.55 -12.21 18.47
N LYS A 90 -24.86 -12.93 17.38
CA LYS A 90 -26.14 -13.64 17.22
C LYS A 90 -26.27 -14.88 18.08
N SER A 91 -25.15 -15.55 18.38
CA SER A 91 -25.15 -16.80 19.17
C SER A 91 -25.29 -16.54 20.68
N GLN A 92 -25.13 -15.29 21.12
CA GLN A 92 -25.33 -14.84 22.51
C GLN A 92 -26.75 -14.30 22.79
N ARG A 93 -27.62 -14.23 21.77
CA ARG A 93 -29.03 -13.84 21.88
C ARG A 93 -29.94 -15.07 21.78
#